data_AF-A0A429MJ66-F1
#
_entry.id   AF-A0A429MJ66-F1
#
_cell.length_a   1.000
_cell.length_b   1.000
_cell.length_c   1.000
_cell.angle_alpha   90.00
_cell.angle_beta   90.00
_cell.angle_gamma   90.00
#
_symmetry.space_group_name_H-M   'P 1'
#
loop_
_entity.id
_entity.type
_entity.pdbx_description
1 polymer ?
#
loop_
_entity_poly.entity_id
_entity_poly.type
_entity_poly.pdbx_seq_one_letter_code
_entity_poly.pdbx_strand_id
1 'polypeptide(L)'
;MSESKQFKRSVFFISDGTAITAETLGHSLLAQFPNVDFDIHIMPYITTEEAAMAVVVEINKCQTRDGCLPLVFDTLVDPHVREIINTAKAVNLDVFEGLISKLEQELGTPPTTLVGQTHAVTDSEYYKARIDAVHFALDNDDGARTRHYDKADLILIGVSRSGKTPTSIYLSLQFGIRVA
;
A
#
# COMPACT_ATOMS: atom_id res chain seq x y z
N MET A 1 27.07 7.66 15.45
CA MET A 1 27.39 6.33 16.02
C MET A 1 26.22 5.44 15.67
N SER A 2 26.48 4.37 14.90
CA SER A 2 25.45 3.39 14.51
C SER A 2 25.11 2.58 15.75
N GLU A 3 23.96 2.82 16.40
CA GLU A 3 23.48 1.92 17.46
C GLU A 3 23.30 0.53 16.84
N SER A 4 24.00 -0.44 17.41
CA SER A 4 23.91 -1.84 17.00
C SER A 4 22.47 -2.31 17.21
N LYS A 5 21.83 -2.86 16.18
CA LYS A 5 20.48 -3.43 16.30
C LYS A 5 20.47 -4.49 17.41
N GLN A 6 19.51 -4.38 18.33
CA GLN A 6 19.48 -5.12 19.59
C GLN A 6 18.99 -6.56 19.42
N PHE A 7 18.07 -6.81 18.49
CA PHE A 7 17.56 -8.14 18.13
C PHE A 7 16.84 -8.11 16.78
N LYS A 8 16.65 -9.30 16.17
CA LYS A 8 15.94 -9.48 14.90
C LYS A 8 14.49 -9.93 15.12
N ARG A 9 13.56 -9.44 14.29
CA ARG A 9 12.13 -9.76 14.37
C ARG A 9 11.52 -9.90 12.98
N SER A 10 10.88 -11.04 12.71
CA SER A 10 10.15 -11.25 11.46
C SER A 10 8.83 -10.48 11.43
N VAL A 11 8.52 -9.87 10.30
CA VAL A 11 7.30 -9.10 10.05
C VAL A 11 6.68 -9.52 8.73
N PHE A 12 5.37 -9.74 8.72
CA PHE A 12 4.59 -10.10 7.55
C PHE A 12 3.56 -9.01 7.26
N PHE A 13 3.55 -8.50 6.03
CA PHE A 13 2.50 -7.61 5.50
C PHE A 13 1.56 -8.43 4.63
N ILE A 14 0.31 -8.63 5.06
CA ILE A 14 -0.65 -9.53 4.40
C ILE A 14 -1.85 -8.73 3.89
N SER A 15 -2.26 -8.97 2.65
CA SER A 15 -3.39 -8.27 2.04
C SER A 15 -4.09 -9.14 1.00
N ASP A 16 -5.39 -8.95 0.84
CA ASP A 16 -6.18 -9.45 -0.30
C ASP A 16 -5.90 -8.64 -1.59
N GLY A 17 -5.32 -7.45 -1.46
CA GLY A 17 -4.82 -6.61 -2.55
C GLY A 17 -3.29 -6.56 -2.66
N THR A 18 -2.75 -5.40 -2.99
CA THR A 18 -1.31 -5.20 -3.26
C THR A 18 -0.41 -5.19 -2.03
N ALA A 19 -0.97 -5.20 -0.82
CA ALA A 19 -0.26 -5.00 0.46
C ALA A 19 0.42 -3.63 0.67
N ILE A 20 0.35 -2.70 -0.29
CA ILE A 20 0.96 -1.36 -0.19
C ILE A 20 0.46 -0.60 1.06
N THR A 21 -0.83 -0.73 1.40
CA THR A 21 -1.41 -0.08 2.58
C THR A 21 -0.85 -0.64 3.88
N ALA A 22 -0.79 -1.98 4.00
CA ALA A 22 -0.23 -2.66 5.16
C ALA A 22 1.25 -2.31 5.34
N GLU A 23 2.01 -2.31 4.24
CA GLU A 23 3.42 -1.96 4.21
C GLU A 23 3.65 -0.50 4.63
N THR A 24 2.92 0.45 4.05
CA THR A 24 3.10 1.88 4.33
C THR A 24 2.83 2.22 5.80
N LEU A 25 1.71 1.73 6.34
CA LEU A 25 1.35 1.96 7.74
C LEU A 25 2.25 1.18 8.69
N GLY A 26 2.54 -0.07 8.36
CA GLY A 26 3.45 -0.91 9.12
C GLY A 26 4.85 -0.32 9.24
N HIS A 27 5.48 0.09 8.13
CA HIS A 27 6.78 0.75 8.16
C HIS A 27 6.78 2.03 9.00
N SER A 28 5.71 2.82 8.91
CA SER A 28 5.56 4.04 9.71
C SER A 28 5.54 3.74 11.22
N LEU A 29 4.88 2.65 11.62
CA LEU A 29 4.85 2.19 13.02
C LEU A 29 6.18 1.59 13.46
N LEU A 30 6.79 0.74 12.62
CA LEU A 30 8.07 0.09 12.93
C LEU A 30 9.24 1.08 13.01
N ALA A 31 9.17 2.20 12.29
CA ALA A 31 10.18 3.27 12.37
C ALA A 31 10.31 3.88 13.78
N GLN A 32 9.31 3.70 14.65
CA GLN A 32 9.39 4.10 16.06
C GLN A 32 10.30 3.18 16.91
N PHE A 33 10.81 2.09 16.32
CA PHE A 33 11.67 1.10 16.98
C PHE A 33 13.02 0.95 16.25
N PRO A 34 13.85 2.01 16.21
CA PRO A 34 15.08 2.03 15.40
C PRO A 34 16.12 0.97 15.80
N ASN A 35 16.01 0.43 17.02
CA ASN A 35 16.96 -0.52 17.59
C ASN A 35 16.58 -1.99 17.31
N VAL A 36 15.57 -2.25 16.48
CA VAL A 36 15.15 -3.60 16.08
C VAL A 36 15.50 -3.86 14.61
N ASP A 37 16.01 -5.06 14.31
CA ASP A 37 16.22 -5.52 12.94
C ASP A 37 14.98 -6.24 12.41
N PHE A 38 14.23 -5.61 11.50
CA PHE A 38 13.03 -6.22 10.96
C PHE A 38 13.33 -7.04 9.69
N ASP A 39 12.95 -8.32 9.70
CA ASP A 39 12.93 -9.22 8.54
C ASP A 39 11.56 -9.08 7.86
N ILE A 40 11.48 -8.30 6.79
CA ILE A 40 10.20 -7.96 6.16
C ILE A 40 9.83 -9.00 5.10
N HIS A 41 8.59 -9.48 5.18
CA HIS A 41 7.97 -10.39 4.22
C HIS A 41 6.65 -9.79 3.73
N ILE A 42 6.48 -9.67 2.41
CA ILE A 42 5.27 -9.07 1.81
C ILE A 42 4.47 -10.18 1.12
N MET A 43 3.21 -10.33 1.52
CA MET A 43 2.28 -11.37 1.07
C MET A 43 1.02 -10.72 0.46
N PRO A 44 1.08 -10.29 -0.81
CA PRO A 44 -0.06 -9.70 -1.50
C PRO A 44 -1.00 -10.77 -2.05
N TYR A 45 -2.22 -10.39 -2.38
CA TYR A 45 -3.24 -11.21 -3.04
C TYR A 45 -3.58 -12.52 -2.32
N ILE A 46 -3.62 -12.49 -0.99
CA ILE A 46 -4.05 -13.64 -0.18
C ILE A 46 -5.58 -13.64 -0.12
N THR A 47 -6.19 -14.32 -1.10
CA THR A 47 -7.65 -14.34 -1.28
C THR A 47 -8.26 -15.75 -1.20
N THR A 48 -7.45 -16.80 -1.00
CA THR A 48 -7.94 -18.18 -0.92
C THR A 48 -7.45 -18.86 0.35
N GLU A 49 -8.18 -19.89 0.78
CA GLU A 49 -7.83 -20.71 1.93
C GLU A 49 -6.44 -21.34 1.78
N GLU A 50 -6.13 -21.87 0.60
CA GLU A 50 -4.84 -22.53 0.34
C GLU A 50 -3.68 -21.54 0.44
N ALA A 51 -3.85 -20.32 -0.10
CA ALA A 51 -2.85 -19.26 0.01
C ALA A 51 -2.66 -18.85 1.48
N ALA A 52 -3.74 -18.69 2.23
CA ALA A 52 -3.70 -18.36 3.65
C ALA A 52 -2.97 -19.44 4.47
N MET A 53 -3.28 -20.71 4.23
CA MET A 53 -2.62 -21.84 4.90
C MET A 53 -1.12 -21.89 4.57
N ALA A 54 -0.72 -21.60 3.33
CA ALA A 54 0.69 -21.52 2.96
C ALA A 54 1.41 -20.40 3.73
N VAL A 55 0.77 -19.23 3.88
CA VAL A 55 1.31 -18.12 4.68
C VAL A 55 1.43 -18.48 6.16
N VAL A 56 0.43 -19.15 6.74
CA VAL A 56 0.50 -19.67 8.13
C VAL A 56 1.71 -20.58 8.33
N VAL A 57 1.97 -21.47 7.37
CA VAL A 57 3.14 -22.36 7.41
C VAL A 57 4.44 -21.56 7.42
N GLU A 58 4.58 -20.55 6.58
CA GLU A 58 5.78 -19.69 6.53
C GLU A 58 5.98 -18.87 7.81
N ILE A 59 4.90 -18.31 8.37
CA ILE A 59 4.94 -17.60 9.66
C ILE A 59 5.41 -18.54 10.78
N ASN A 60 4.84 -19.75 10.85
CA ASN A 60 5.17 -20.73 11.88
C ASN A 60 6.62 -21.25 11.75
N LYS A 61 7.14 -21.36 10.53
CA LYS A 61 8.56 -21.66 10.30
C LYS A 61 9.45 -20.55 10.85
N CYS A 62 9.13 -19.29 10.59
CA CYS A 62 9.88 -18.15 11.12
C CYS A 62 9.82 -18.11 12.66
N GLN A 63 8.65 -18.34 13.24
CA GLN A 63 8.50 -18.44 14.69
C GLN A 63 9.41 -19.52 15.29
N THR A 64 9.46 -20.70 14.67
CA THR A 64 10.28 -21.83 15.13
C THR A 64 11.78 -21.53 15.00
N ARG A 65 12.19 -20.93 13.88
CA ARG A 65 13.58 -20.53 13.60
C ARG A 65 14.07 -19.44 14.55
N ASP A 66 13.25 -18.42 14.78
CA ASP A 66 13.64 -17.20 15.50
C ASP A 66 13.32 -17.28 17.00
N GLY A 67 12.58 -18.30 17.43
CA GLY A 67 12.19 -18.53 18.83
C GLY A 67 11.21 -17.49 19.39
N CYS A 68 10.62 -16.65 18.53
CA CYS A 68 9.82 -15.51 18.95
C CYS A 68 8.70 -15.23 17.93
N LEU A 69 7.52 -14.76 18.38
CA LEU A 69 6.34 -14.61 17.52
C LEU A 69 6.54 -13.56 16.41
N PRO A 70 6.42 -13.86 15.11
CA PRO A 70 6.45 -12.82 14.08
C PRO A 70 5.34 -11.78 14.28
N LEU A 71 5.53 -10.56 13.78
CA LEU A 71 4.48 -9.56 13.70
C LEU A 71 3.74 -9.73 12.37
N VAL A 72 2.41 -9.75 12.38
CA VAL A 72 1.58 -9.83 11.19
C VAL A 72 0.75 -8.56 11.13
N PHE A 73 0.99 -7.73 10.13
CA PHE A 73 0.16 -6.59 9.80
C PHE A 73 -0.72 -6.97 8.62
N ASP A 74 -2.03 -6.90 8.78
CA ASP A 74 -2.95 -7.28 7.71
C ASP A 74 -4.03 -6.24 7.42
N THR A 75 -4.55 -6.31 6.20
CA THR A 75 -5.71 -5.54 5.72
C THR A 75 -6.78 -6.46 5.15
N LEU A 76 -6.89 -7.70 5.63
CA LEU A 76 -7.74 -8.73 5.02
C LEU A 76 -9.20 -8.38 5.23
N VAL A 77 -10.01 -8.24 4.17
CA VAL A 77 -11.43 -7.94 4.36
C VAL A 77 -12.25 -9.22 4.58
N ASP A 78 -11.86 -10.32 3.93
CA ASP A 78 -12.52 -11.62 4.05
C ASP A 78 -12.31 -12.22 5.45
N PRO A 79 -13.38 -12.39 6.27
CA PRO A 79 -13.27 -12.97 7.60
C PRO A 79 -12.72 -14.39 7.60
N HIS A 80 -12.99 -15.19 6.57
CA HIS A 80 -12.58 -16.58 6.52
C HIS A 80 -11.06 -16.71 6.32
N VAL A 81 -10.52 -15.94 5.37
CA VAL A 81 -9.07 -15.84 5.14
C VAL A 81 -8.38 -15.31 6.40
N ARG A 82 -8.95 -14.29 7.04
CA ARG A 82 -8.42 -13.72 8.29
C ARG A 82 -8.39 -14.75 9.42
N GLU A 83 -9.46 -15.53 9.60
CA GLU A 83 -9.51 -16.60 10.61
C GLU A 83 -8.39 -17.63 10.42
N ILE A 84 -8.10 -18.02 9.17
CA ILE A 84 -6.98 -18.92 8.86
C ILE A 84 -5.65 -18.28 9.27
N ILE A 85 -5.40 -17.02 8.89
CA ILE A 85 -4.18 -16.31 9.27
C ILE A 85 -4.04 -16.17 10.79
N ASN A 86 -5.15 -15.99 11.51
CA ASN A 86 -5.20 -15.94 12.98
C ASN A 86 -4.81 -17.24 13.67
N THR A 87 -4.72 -18.37 12.94
CA THR A 87 -4.18 -19.63 13.48
C THR A 87 -2.65 -19.67 13.54
N ALA A 88 -1.97 -18.71 12.90
CA ALA A 88 -0.51 -18.63 12.93
C ALA A 88 0.01 -18.26 14.32
N LYS A 89 1.22 -18.73 14.65
CA LYS A 89 1.93 -18.38 15.87
C LYS A 89 2.59 -17.01 15.73
N ALA A 90 1.77 -15.96 15.67
CA ALA A 90 2.18 -14.59 15.48
C ALA A 90 1.44 -13.62 16.42
N VAL A 91 1.89 -12.37 16.41
CA VAL A 91 1.13 -11.24 16.94
C VAL A 91 0.41 -10.61 15.76
N ASN A 92 -0.92 -10.73 15.72
CA ASN A 92 -1.73 -10.22 14.63
C ASN A 92 -2.16 -8.79 14.93
N LEU A 93 -1.96 -7.92 13.96
CA LEU A 93 -2.15 -6.47 14.02
C LEU A 93 -2.97 -6.07 12.80
N ASP A 94 -4.30 -6.13 12.93
CA ASP A 94 -5.17 -5.58 11.90
C ASP A 94 -4.99 -4.06 11.88
N VAL A 95 -4.58 -3.54 10.73
CA VAL A 95 -4.19 -2.15 10.56
C VAL A 95 -5.37 -1.18 10.71
N PHE A 96 -6.59 -1.66 10.54
CA PHE A 96 -7.83 -0.87 10.65
C PHE A 96 -8.63 -1.19 11.90
N GLU A 97 -8.28 -2.24 12.65
CA GLU A 97 -8.93 -2.58 13.91
C GLU A 97 -8.86 -1.40 14.89
N GLY A 98 -10.00 -1.12 15.52
CA GLY A 98 -10.18 0.04 16.41
C GLY A 98 -10.37 1.39 15.69
N LEU A 99 -9.81 1.61 14.50
CA LEU A 99 -10.11 2.82 13.70
C LEU A 99 -11.52 2.75 13.11
N ILE A 100 -11.88 1.62 12.52
CA ILE A 100 -13.23 1.40 11.99
C ILE A 100 -14.28 1.53 13.10
N SER A 101 -14.04 0.94 14.26
CA SER A 101 -14.99 1.00 15.39
C SER A 101 -15.19 2.44 15.91
N LYS A 102 -14.13 3.24 15.94
CA LYS A 102 -14.24 4.68 16.28
C LYS A 102 -15.04 5.43 15.22
N LEU A 103 -14.77 5.18 13.94
CA LEU A 103 -15.51 5.81 12.85
C LEU A 103 -16.99 5.42 12.86
N GLU A 104 -17.31 4.16 13.12
CA GLU A 104 -18.70 3.70 13.27
C GLU A 104 -19.42 4.46 14.40
N GLN A 105 -18.77 4.61 15.55
CA GLN A 105 -19.31 5.36 16.67
C GLN A 105 -19.53 6.85 16.33
N GLU A 106 -18.57 7.49 15.68
CA GLU A 106 -18.63 8.92 15.34
C GLU A 106 -19.59 9.22 14.17
N LEU A 107 -19.71 8.30 13.21
CA LEU A 107 -20.56 8.47 12.03
C LEU A 107 -21.98 7.92 12.22
N GLY A 108 -22.21 7.11 13.26
CA GLY A 108 -23.50 6.52 13.58
C GLY A 108 -23.99 5.50 12.55
N THR A 109 -23.10 4.89 11.78
CA THR A 109 -23.41 3.89 10.75
C THR A 109 -22.37 2.78 10.71
N PRO A 110 -22.76 1.51 10.55
CA PRO A 110 -21.82 0.41 10.48
C PRO A 110 -20.96 0.48 9.21
N PRO A 111 -19.73 -0.08 9.25
CA PRO A 111 -18.89 -0.22 8.07
C PRO A 111 -19.53 -1.19 7.06
N THR A 112 -19.33 -0.92 5.77
CA THR A 112 -19.78 -1.84 4.72
C THR A 112 -18.72 -2.91 4.47
N THR A 113 -19.10 -4.19 4.52
CA THR A 113 -18.21 -5.37 4.39
C THR A 113 -17.80 -5.69 2.95
N LEU A 114 -17.88 -4.74 2.02
CA LEU A 114 -17.64 -5.01 0.60
C LEU A 114 -16.13 -5.24 0.34
N VAL A 115 -15.76 -6.52 0.33
CA VAL A 115 -14.51 -7.05 -0.22
C VAL A 115 -14.22 -6.38 -1.57
N GLY A 116 -13.05 -5.75 -1.70
CA GLY A 116 -12.59 -5.17 -2.97
C GLY A 116 -13.03 -3.73 -3.27
N GLN A 117 -13.68 -3.01 -2.34
CA GLN A 117 -13.95 -1.57 -2.52
C GLN A 117 -12.82 -0.65 -2.06
N THR A 118 -11.57 -1.09 -2.08
CA THR A 118 -10.44 -0.19 -1.84
C THR A 118 -10.24 0.82 -2.97
N HIS A 119 -10.82 0.68 -4.17
CA HIS A 119 -10.74 1.71 -5.23
C HIS A 119 -11.92 1.75 -6.23
N ALA A 120 -12.92 0.87 -6.13
CA ALA A 120 -13.77 0.59 -7.29
C ALA A 120 -14.99 1.50 -7.50
N VAL A 121 -15.51 2.19 -6.48
CA VAL A 121 -16.86 2.79 -6.59
C VAL A 121 -16.94 4.27 -6.28
N THR A 122 -15.92 4.89 -5.69
CA THR A 122 -16.05 6.30 -5.27
C THR A 122 -15.69 7.33 -6.33
N ASP A 123 -15.06 7.00 -7.47
CA ASP A 123 -14.66 8.10 -8.37
C ASP A 123 -14.29 7.69 -9.81
N SER A 124 -15.28 7.23 -10.60
CA SER A 124 -15.04 6.96 -12.03
C SER A 124 -14.57 8.21 -12.79
N GLU A 125 -15.03 9.40 -12.37
CA GLU A 125 -14.60 10.68 -12.92
C GLU A 125 -13.17 11.04 -12.53
N TYR A 126 -12.78 10.91 -11.26
CA TYR A 126 -11.39 11.15 -10.85
C TYR A 126 -10.41 10.13 -11.45
N TYR A 127 -10.81 8.86 -11.53
CA TYR A 127 -10.01 7.84 -12.23
C TYR A 127 -9.85 8.18 -13.71
N LYS A 128 -10.94 8.55 -14.38
CA LYS A 128 -10.91 8.99 -15.78
C LYS A 128 -10.04 10.23 -15.97
N ALA A 129 -10.18 11.24 -15.12
CA ALA A 129 -9.37 12.45 -15.15
C ALA A 129 -7.88 12.14 -14.99
N ARG A 130 -7.53 11.19 -14.12
CA ARG A 130 -6.15 10.73 -13.93
C ARG A 130 -5.60 10.02 -15.17
N ILE A 131 -6.38 9.14 -15.80
CA ILE A 131 -5.99 8.50 -17.07
C ILE A 131 -5.82 9.55 -18.18
N ASP A 132 -6.75 10.48 -18.30
CA ASP A 132 -6.68 11.57 -19.27
C ASP A 132 -5.43 12.45 -19.04
N ALA A 133 -5.08 12.72 -17.78
CA ALA A 133 -3.86 13.44 -17.42
C ALA A 133 -2.58 12.69 -17.80
N VAL A 134 -2.53 11.37 -17.59
CA VAL A 134 -1.38 10.54 -17.98
C VAL A 134 -1.22 10.51 -19.50
N HIS A 135 -2.33 10.33 -20.25
CA HIS A 135 -2.29 10.39 -21.71
C HIS A 135 -1.81 11.77 -22.19
N PHE A 136 -2.30 12.84 -21.58
CA PHE A 136 -1.82 14.19 -21.89
C PHE A 136 -0.31 14.33 -21.66
N ALA A 137 0.22 13.86 -20.52
CA ALA A 137 1.64 13.97 -20.25
C ALA A 137 2.50 13.14 -21.20
N LEU A 138 2.09 11.90 -21.53
CA LEU A 138 2.78 11.06 -22.52
C LEU A 138 2.82 11.70 -23.91
N ASP A 139 1.80 12.48 -24.27
CA ASP A 139 1.71 13.13 -25.57
C ASP A 139 2.47 14.46 -25.67
N ASN A 140 2.89 15.07 -24.54
CA ASN A 140 3.36 16.46 -24.50
C ASN A 140 4.67 16.70 -23.70
N ASP A 141 5.17 15.74 -22.90
CA ASP A 141 6.31 15.93 -21.98
C ASP A 141 7.67 16.20 -22.67
N ASP A 142 7.79 15.84 -23.95
CA ASP A 142 8.99 16.04 -24.75
C ASP A 142 9.07 17.46 -25.34
N GLY A 143 8.01 18.26 -25.19
CA GLY A 143 7.89 19.61 -25.74
C GLY A 143 7.87 19.67 -27.28
N ALA A 144 7.71 18.53 -27.96
CA ALA A 144 7.68 18.46 -29.42
C ALA A 144 6.38 19.04 -30.00
N ARG A 145 5.30 19.09 -29.21
CA ARG A 145 3.98 19.61 -29.60
C ARG A 145 3.56 20.74 -28.67
N THR A 146 3.62 21.98 -29.16
CA THR A 146 3.17 23.17 -28.40
C THR A 146 1.67 23.45 -28.49
N ARG A 147 0.94 22.67 -29.31
CA ARG A 147 -0.47 22.92 -29.65
C ARG A 147 -1.45 22.67 -28.48
N HIS A 148 -1.00 22.03 -27.40
CA HIS A 148 -1.87 21.66 -26.28
C HIS A 148 -1.48 22.32 -24.96
N TYR A 149 -0.53 23.26 -24.97
CA TYR A 149 -0.08 23.95 -23.76
C TYR A 149 -1.19 24.77 -23.10
N ASP A 150 -2.18 25.23 -23.86
CA ASP A 150 -3.39 25.90 -23.37
C ASP A 150 -4.26 25.00 -22.47
N LYS A 151 -4.07 23.68 -22.54
CA LYS A 151 -4.80 22.67 -21.77
C LYS A 151 -3.96 22.03 -20.66
N ALA A 152 -2.70 22.44 -20.51
CA ALA A 152 -1.84 21.96 -19.45
C ALA A 152 -2.17 22.68 -18.13
N ASP A 153 -2.27 21.90 -17.05
CA ASP A 153 -2.40 22.43 -15.70
C ASP A 153 -1.04 22.90 -15.16
N LEU A 154 0.04 22.28 -15.66
CA LEU A 154 1.43 22.57 -15.31
C LEU A 154 2.33 22.45 -16.55
N ILE A 155 3.29 23.36 -16.71
CA ILE A 155 4.31 23.26 -17.75
C ILE A 155 5.70 23.14 -17.09
N LEU A 156 6.43 22.07 -17.40
CA LEU A 156 7.78 21.82 -16.91
C LEU A 156 8.82 22.34 -17.89
N ILE A 157 9.51 23.41 -17.51
CA ILE A 157 10.58 24.00 -18.32
C ILE A 157 11.93 23.56 -17.75
N GLY A 158 12.78 22.99 -18.60
CA GLY A 158 14.13 22.58 -18.22
C GLY A 158 14.96 22.05 -19.37
N VAL A 159 16.28 22.02 -19.21
CA VAL A 159 17.23 21.50 -20.21
C VAL A 159 16.98 20.02 -20.53
N SER A 160 17.50 19.54 -21.67
CA SER A 160 17.40 18.12 -22.02
C SER A 160 18.00 17.24 -20.91
N ARG A 161 17.33 16.13 -20.59
CA ARG A 161 17.70 15.16 -19.53
C ARG A 161 17.64 15.69 -18.09
N SER A 162 16.85 16.72 -17.81
CA SER A 162 16.60 17.22 -16.43
C SER A 162 15.51 16.46 -15.66
N GLY A 163 15.06 15.30 -16.14
CA GLY A 163 14.00 14.52 -15.48
C GLY A 163 12.57 15.02 -15.70
N LYS A 164 12.31 15.83 -16.74
CA LYS A 164 10.95 16.30 -17.08
C LYS A 164 9.96 15.14 -17.28
N THR A 165 10.28 14.22 -18.20
CA THR A 165 9.48 13.01 -18.49
C THR A 165 9.08 12.19 -17.26
N PRO A 166 10.01 11.72 -16.41
CA PRO A 166 9.60 10.96 -15.23
C PRO A 166 8.80 11.80 -14.24
N THR A 167 9.05 13.12 -14.16
CA THR A 167 8.32 14.03 -13.27
C THR A 167 6.90 14.28 -13.78
N SER A 168 6.70 14.52 -15.08
CA SER A 168 5.38 14.75 -15.68
C SER A 168 4.48 13.53 -15.51
N ILE A 169 5.03 12.33 -15.76
CA ILE A 169 4.31 11.06 -15.58
C ILE A 169 3.98 10.82 -14.11
N TYR A 170 4.93 11.06 -13.19
CA TYR A 170 4.66 10.93 -11.75
C TYR A 170 3.53 11.86 -11.30
N LEU A 171 3.57 13.14 -11.68
CA LEU A 171 2.56 14.11 -11.31
C LEU A 171 1.18 13.75 -11.87
N SER A 172 1.15 13.26 -13.11
CA SER A 172 -0.09 12.80 -13.75
C SER A 172 -0.66 11.56 -13.05
N LEU A 173 0.18 10.59 -12.71
CA LEU A 173 -0.24 9.35 -12.05
C LEU A 173 -0.70 9.57 -10.61
N GLN A 174 -0.04 10.44 -9.84
CA GLN A 174 -0.32 10.61 -8.42
C GLN A 174 -1.40 11.66 -8.16
N PHE A 175 -1.41 12.74 -8.94
CA PHE A 175 -2.25 13.90 -8.69
C PHE A 175 -3.27 14.17 -9.81
N GLY A 176 -3.23 13.44 -10.92
CA GLY A 176 -4.15 13.63 -12.04
C GLY A 176 -3.98 14.97 -12.77
N ILE A 177 -2.77 15.53 -12.74
CA ILE A 177 -2.44 16.84 -13.32
C ILE A 177 -1.98 16.67 -14.76
N ARG A 178 -2.52 17.46 -15.70
CA ARG A 178 -2.07 17.50 -17.10
C ARG A 178 -0.76 18.28 -17.19
N VAL A 179 0.36 17.57 -17.32
CA VAL A 179 1.69 18.19 -17.40
C VAL A 179 2.18 18.22 -18.85
N ALA A 180 2.70 19.37 -19.31
CA ALA A 180 3.43 19.53 -20.57
C ALA A 180 4.91 19.86 -20.32
#